data_AF-A0A497L2E7-F1
#
_entry.id   AF-A0A497L2E7-F1
#
_cell.length_a   1.000
_cell.length_b   1.000
_cell.length_c   1.000
_cell.angle_alpha   90.00
_cell.angle_beta   90.00
_cell.angle_gamma   90.00
#
_symmetry.space_group_name_H-M   'P 1'
#
loop_
_entity.id
_entity.type
_entity.pdbx_description
1 polymer ?
#
loop_
_entity_poly.entity_id
_entity_poly.type
_entity_poly.pdbx_seq_one_letter_code
_entity_poly.pdbx_strand_id
1 'polypeptide(L)'
;MKGYAGRVLRVDLSTGAVRTEPLTEEVARKYIGGIGLGMYLWVKNSEPGIDAFAPENPLICATGPLSGTFAPTGGNGHAFVSKNALTGGIGEAKAHGFFGA
;
A
#
# COMPACT_ATOMS: atom_id res chain seq x y z
N MET A 1 5.06 -14.09 -10.94
CA MET A 1 4.01 -13.87 -9.92
C MET A 1 2.66 -13.60 -10.59
N LYS A 2 1.69 -14.52 -10.55
CA LYS A 2 0.36 -14.30 -11.16
C LYS A 2 -0.51 -13.45 -10.22
N GLY A 3 -1.31 -12.53 -10.77
CA GLY A 3 -2.19 -11.64 -10.00
C GLY A 3 -1.53 -10.35 -9.49
N TYR A 4 -0.22 -10.17 -9.68
CA TYR A 4 0.50 -8.97 -9.25
C TYR A 4 1.11 -8.25 -10.44
N ALA A 5 1.12 -6.92 -10.40
CA ALA A 5 1.90 -6.11 -11.34
C ALA A 5 3.42 -6.29 -11.16
N GLY A 6 3.88 -6.88 -10.05
CA GLY A 6 5.29 -7.16 -9.77
C GLY A 6 6.13 -5.93 -9.43
N ARG A 7 5.50 -4.79 -9.15
CA ARG A 7 6.16 -3.50 -8.92
C ARG A 7 5.40 -2.63 -7.94
N VAL A 8 6.12 -1.71 -7.30
CA VAL A 8 5.60 -0.66 -6.41
C VAL A 8 6.04 0.69 -6.96
N LEU A 9 5.08 1.60 -7.18
CA LEU A 9 5.38 2.98 -7.55
C LEU A 9 5.67 3.78 -6.28
N ARG A 10 6.74 4.57 -6.30
CA ARG A 10 7.09 5.50 -5.24
C ARG A 10 7.13 6.91 -5.77
N VAL A 11 6.46 7.79 -5.05
CA VAL A 11 6.35 9.21 -5.36
C VAL A 11 6.78 9.97 -4.12
N ASP A 12 7.79 10.81 -4.27
CA ASP A 12 8.16 11.81 -3.28
C ASP A 12 7.47 13.13 -3.68
N LEU A 13 6.55 13.60 -2.84
CA LEU A 13 5.77 14.82 -3.11
C LEU A 13 6.57 16.10 -2.82
N SER A 14 7.63 16.03 -2.02
CA SER A 14 8.49 17.18 -1.71
C SER A 14 9.42 17.50 -2.88
N THR A 15 9.92 16.47 -3.58
CA THR A 15 10.85 16.63 -4.71
C THR A 15 10.21 16.41 -6.07
N GLY A 16 9.04 15.78 -6.13
CA GLY A 16 8.41 15.34 -7.37
C GLY A 16 9.05 14.09 -7.98
N ALA A 17 10.01 13.46 -7.30
CA ALA A 17 10.70 12.29 -7.82
C ALA A 17 9.75 11.07 -7.88
N VAL A 18 9.78 10.38 -9.03
CA VAL A 18 8.98 9.18 -9.26
C VAL A 18 9.91 8.03 -9.64
N ARG A 19 9.79 6.90 -8.94
CA ARG A 19 10.52 5.68 -9.28
C ARG A 19 9.66 4.44 -9.09
N THR A 20 10.02 3.38 -9.80
CA THR A 20 9.38 2.08 -9.65
C THR A 20 10.37 1.11 -9.04
N GLU A 21 9.95 0.41 -7.98
CA GLU A 21 10.73 -0.63 -7.32
C GLU A 21 10.10 -2.01 -7.57
N PRO A 22 10.90 -3.09 -7.71
CA PRO A 22 10.35 -4.42 -7.88
C PRO A 22 9.66 -4.92 -6.60
N LEU A 23 8.50 -5.55 -6.75
CA LEU A 23 7.89 -6.35 -5.70
C LEU A 23 8.40 -7.78 -5.82
N THR A 24 9.17 -8.24 -4.83
CA THR A 24 9.69 -9.61 -4.83
C THR A 24 8.59 -10.63 -4.55
N GLU A 25 8.74 -11.83 -5.10
CA GLU A 25 7.78 -12.92 -4.88
C GLU A 25 7.73 -13.37 -3.42
N GLU A 26 8.85 -13.30 -2.71
CA GLU A 26 8.92 -13.59 -1.27
C GLU A 26 8.00 -12.65 -0.47
N VAL A 27 8.13 -11.34 -0.68
CA VAL A 27 7.31 -10.33 0.00
C VAL A 27 5.84 -10.52 -0.35
N ALA A 28 5.53 -10.68 -1.63
CA ALA A 28 4.15 -10.88 -2.06
C ALA A 28 3.53 -12.16 -1.49
N ARG A 29 4.28 -13.26 -1.41
CA ARG A 29 3.80 -14.50 -0.77
C ARG A 29 3.59 -14.33 0.73
N LYS A 30 4.48 -13.60 1.41
CA LYS A 30 4.42 -13.39 2.86
C LYS A 30 3.29 -12.45 3.29
N TYR A 31 3.01 -11.41 2.50
CA TYR A 31 2.09 -10.34 2.89
C TYR A 31 0.83 -10.23 2.02
N ILE A 32 0.72 -11.05 0.96
CA ILE A 32 -0.44 -11.22 0.06
C ILE A 32 -0.82 -9.98 -0.75
N GLY A 33 -0.99 -8.81 -0.16
CA GLY A 33 -1.53 -7.63 -0.84
C GLY A 33 -2.41 -6.81 0.08
N GLY A 34 -3.06 -5.78 -0.45
CA GLY A 34 -3.98 -4.91 0.29
C GLY A 34 -3.36 -4.43 1.60
N ILE A 35 -4.07 -4.61 2.72
CA ILE A 35 -3.62 -4.19 4.06
C ILE A 35 -2.29 -4.84 4.45
N GLY A 36 -2.11 -6.15 4.19
CA GLY A 36 -0.90 -6.86 4.61
C GLY A 36 0.36 -6.31 3.95
N LEU A 37 0.31 -6.12 2.62
CA LEU A 37 1.39 -5.49 1.88
C LEU A 37 1.54 -4.01 2.27
N GLY A 38 0.43 -3.29 2.47
CA GLY A 38 0.42 -1.89 2.89
C GLY A 38 1.13 -1.67 4.23
N MET A 39 0.85 -2.52 5.23
CA MET A 39 1.50 -2.52 6.54
C MET A 39 2.99 -2.82 6.44
N TYR A 40 3.39 -3.83 5.68
CA TYR A 40 4.81 -4.13 5.44
C TYR A 40 5.54 -2.95 4.80
N LEU A 41 4.94 -2.34 3.77
CA LEU A 41 5.52 -1.18 3.10
C LEU A 41 5.58 0.03 4.02
N TRP A 42 4.59 0.26 4.88
CA TRP A 42 4.63 1.35 5.85
C TRP A 42 5.79 1.14 6.84
N VAL A 43 5.86 -0.03 7.48
CA VAL A 43 6.92 -0.36 8.46
C VAL A 43 8.31 -0.29 7.83
N LYS A 44 8.47 -0.70 6.57
CA LYS A 44 9.76 -0.65 5.87
C LYS A 44 10.21 0.78 5.55
N ASN A 45 9.30 1.74 5.45
CA ASN A 45 9.56 3.07 4.92
C ASN A 45 9.16 4.20 5.89
N SER A 46 9.02 3.88 7.16
CA SER A 46 8.66 4.83 8.19
C SER A 46 9.47 4.56 9.45
N GLU A 47 9.68 5.61 10.23
CA GLU A 47 10.45 5.54 11.47
C GLU A 47 9.53 5.33 12.68
N PRO A 48 9.97 4.57 13.70
CA PRO A 48 9.25 4.46 14.96
C PRO A 48 8.98 5.83 15.57
N GLY A 49 7.75 6.05 16.05
CA GLY A 49 7.40 7.30 16.72
C GLY A 49 7.20 8.51 15.81
N ILE A 50 7.28 8.36 14.47
CA ILE A 50 7.03 9.46 13.53
C ILE A 50 5.70 10.17 13.80
N ASP A 51 5.67 11.49 13.66
CA ASP A 51 4.45 12.28 13.75
C ASP A 51 3.52 11.99 12.56
N ALA A 52 2.20 11.98 12.77
CA ALA A 52 1.25 11.60 11.73
C ALA A 52 1.14 12.62 10.59
N PHE A 53 1.51 13.88 10.83
CA PHE A 53 1.52 14.96 9.85
C PHE A 53 2.93 15.25 9.30
N ALA A 54 3.95 14.51 9.73
CA ALA A 54 5.29 14.65 9.19
C ALA A 54 5.31 14.26 7.69
N PRO A 55 6.05 15.00 6.85
CA PRO A 55 6.19 14.67 5.43
C PRO A 55 6.84 13.29 5.19
N GLU A 56 7.56 12.76 6.18
CA GLU A 56 8.16 11.44 6.14
C GLU A 56 7.17 10.31 6.51
N ASN A 57 5.93 10.61 6.92
CA ASN A 57 4.90 9.59 7.16
C ASN A 57 4.33 9.11 5.82
N PRO A 58 4.60 7.86 5.39
CA PRO A 58 4.15 7.42 4.09
C PRO A 58 2.64 7.15 4.09
N LEU A 59 1.98 7.56 3.01
CA LEU A 59 0.64 7.10 2.65
C LEU A 59 0.78 5.99 1.62
N ILE A 60 0.38 4.77 1.99
CA ILE A 60 0.46 3.61 1.12
C ILE A 60 -0.92 3.31 0.55
N CYS A 61 -1.04 3.28 -0.78
CA CYS A 61 -2.19 2.69 -1.46
C CYS A 61 -1.79 1.31 -2.00
N ALA A 62 -2.53 0.27 -1.63
CA ALA A 62 -2.22 -1.10 -2.01
C ALA A 62 -3.46 -1.87 -2.47
N THR A 63 -3.28 -2.66 -3.53
CA THR A 63 -4.28 -3.59 -4.08
C THR A 63 -3.92 -5.03 -3.71
N GLY A 64 -4.90 -5.93 -3.86
CA GLY A 64 -4.70 -7.37 -3.65
C GLY A 64 -4.45 -8.12 -4.96
N PRO A 65 -4.06 -9.40 -4.91
CA PRO A 65 -3.76 -10.18 -6.11
C PRO A 65 -4.98 -10.54 -6.97
N LEU A 66 -6.19 -10.33 -6.43
CA LEU A 66 -7.45 -10.48 -7.16
C LEU A 66 -7.98 -9.16 -7.72
N SER A 67 -7.34 -8.03 -7.37
CA SER A 67 -7.67 -6.72 -7.90
C SER A 67 -7.54 -6.71 -9.42
N GLY A 68 -8.57 -6.22 -10.11
CA GLY A 68 -8.61 -6.19 -11.58
C GLY A 68 -8.91 -7.52 -12.27
N THR A 69 -9.24 -8.58 -11.51
CA THR A 69 -9.58 -9.89 -12.08
C THR A 69 -11.09 -10.14 -12.15
N PHE A 70 -11.49 -11.22 -12.83
CA PHE A 70 -12.89 -11.70 -12.88
C PHE A 70 -13.35 -12.43 -11.60
N ALA A 71 -12.53 -12.49 -10.55
CA ALA A 71 -13.00 -13.01 -9.26
C ALA A 71 -14.24 -12.21 -8.81
N PRO A 72 -15.26 -12.85 -8.19
CA PRO A 72 -16.37 -12.12 -7.60
C PRO A 72 -15.85 -11.01 -6.69
N THR A 73 -16.33 -9.79 -6.92
CA THR A 73 -15.90 -8.55 -6.22
C THR A 73 -14.43 -8.15 -6.39
N GLY A 74 -13.65 -8.81 -7.25
CA GLY A 74 -12.22 -8.59 -7.44
C GLY A 74 -11.85 -7.18 -7.89
N GLY A 75 -12.63 -6.55 -8.76
CA GLY A 75 -12.34 -5.20 -9.26
C GLY A 75 -12.76 -4.04 -8.34
N ASN A 76 -13.15 -4.29 -7.09
CA ASN A 76 -13.86 -3.27 -6.31
C ASN A 76 -13.16 -2.77 -5.06
N GLY A 77 -11.93 -3.18 -4.71
CA GLY A 77 -11.35 -2.89 -3.39
C GLY A 77 -9.88 -2.52 -3.43
N HIS A 78 -9.51 -1.52 -2.63
CA HIS A 78 -8.13 -1.10 -2.37
C HIS A 78 -7.99 -0.62 -0.92
N ALA A 79 -6.77 -0.69 -0.39
CA ALA A 79 -6.45 -0.32 0.98
C ALA A 79 -5.53 0.90 1.02
N PHE A 80 -5.76 1.77 1.99
CA PHE A 80 -4.87 2.84 2.39
C PHE A 80 -4.27 2.53 3.75
N VAL A 81 -2.97 2.73 3.91
CA VAL A 81 -2.25 2.51 5.18
C VAL A 81 -1.35 3.69 5.46
N SER A 82 -1.41 4.22 6.68
CA SER A 82 -0.54 5.31 7.15
C SER A 82 -0.54 5.38 8.69
N LYS A 83 0.30 6.25 9.29
CA LYS A 83 0.14 6.62 10.70
C LYS A 83 -1.22 7.28 10.89
N ASN A 84 -1.97 6.82 11.88
CA ASN A 84 -3.26 7.40 12.23
C ASN A 84 -3.05 8.59 13.17
N ALA A 85 -3.47 9.78 12.75
CA ALA A 85 -3.33 11.00 13.55
C ALA A 85 -4.19 11.02 14.82
N LEU A 86 -5.31 10.29 14.85
CA LEU A 86 -6.20 10.23 16.01
C LEU A 86 -5.68 9.25 17.07
N THR A 87 -5.21 8.07 16.65
CA THR A 87 -4.85 6.99 17.58
C THR A 87 -3.35 6.88 17.84
N GLY A 88 -2.51 7.51 17.01
CA GLY A 88 -1.05 7.41 17.07
C GLY A 88 -0.47 6.06 16.65
N GLY A 89 -1.31 5.08 16.33
CA GLY A 89 -0.92 3.78 15.78
C GLY A 89 -0.79 3.80 14.25
N ILE A 90 -0.52 2.64 13.66
CA ILE A 90 -0.67 2.44 12.21
C ILE A 90 -2.15 2.17 11.94
N GLY A 91 -2.75 2.95 11.06
CA GLY A 91 -4.14 2.80 10.63
C GLY A 91 -4.24 2.20 9.23
N GLU A 92 -5.33 1.49 8.99
CA GLU A 92 -5.76 1.07 7.65
C GLU A 92 -7.17 1.57 7.37
N ALA A 93 -7.45 1.82 6.10
CA ALA A 93 -8.79 2.07 5.61
C ALA A 93 -8.98 1.35 4.27
N LYS A 94 -10.21 0.94 3.99
CA LYS A 94 -10.59 0.33 2.71
C LYS A 94 -11.58 1.22 2.00
N ALA A 95 -11.36 1.40 0.71
CA ALA A 95 -12.33 2.03 -0.17
C ALA A 95 -12.71 1.06 -1.28
N HIS A 96 -13.95 1.22 -1.74
CA HIS A 96 -14.51 0.41 -2.81
C HIS A 96 -14.78 1.23 -4.07
N GLY A 97 -15.02 0.54 -5.19
CA GLY A 97 -15.25 1.15 -6.51
C GLY A 97 -14.14 0.79 -7.48
N PHE A 98 -14.01 1.57 -8.56
CA PHE A 98 -13.17 1.18 -9.70
C PHE A 98 -11.71 1.60 -9.61
N PHE A 99 -11.31 2.39 -8.61
CA PHE A 99 -9.95 2.93 -8.51
C PHE A 99 -8.86 1.84 -8.35
N GLY A 100 -9.19 0.74 -7.67
CA GLY A 100 -8.25 -0.35 -7.42
C GLY A 100 -8.25 -1.46 -8.48
N ALA A 101 -9.04 -1.32 -9.55
CA ALA A 101 -9.17 -2.32 -10.61
C ALA A 101 -8.00 -2.28 -11.61
#